data_AF-A0A3D5KKQ6-F1
#
_entry.id   AF-A0A3D5KKQ6-F1
#
_cell.length_a   1.000
_cell.length_b   1.000
_cell.length_c   1.000
_cell.angle_alpha   90.00
_cell.angle_beta   90.00
_cell.angle_gamma   90.00
#
_symmetry.space_group_name_H-M   'P 1'
#
loop_
_entity.id
_entity.type
_entity.pdbx_description
1 polymer ?
#
loop_
_entity_poly.entity_id
_entity_poly.type
_entity_poly.pdbx_seq_one_letter_code
_entity_poly.pdbx_strand_id
1 'polypeptide(L)'
;MKPFYKLFLFHALLVFAFSESVAQVTLPRTPSPAAVASQTIGISTVTVNYSRPSVKGRKVWGELVPFGWNVQAFGAGNSAPWRAGANENTVITFSHDAKVEGQNVPAGSYGFFLVINSDNSGEVILSKSFKSWG
;
A
#
# COMPACT_ATOMS: atom_id res chain seq x y z
N MET A 1 2.44 62.48 -12.97
CA MET A 1 2.79 61.06 -12.76
C MET A 1 1.81 60.41 -11.77
N LYS A 2 0.57 60.08 -12.18
CA LYS A 2 -0.43 59.46 -11.26
C LYS A 2 -1.37 58.37 -11.87
N PRO A 3 -1.40 58.04 -13.19
CA PRO A 3 -2.29 56.97 -13.67
C PRO A 3 -1.61 55.59 -13.89
N PHE A 4 -0.29 55.51 -14.05
CA PHE A 4 0.39 54.26 -14.43
C PHE A 4 0.35 53.15 -13.37
N TYR A 5 0.44 53.50 -12.08
CA TYR A 5 0.36 52.53 -10.98
C TYR A 5 -1.04 51.89 -10.86
N LYS A 6 -2.11 52.64 -11.19
CA LYS A 6 -3.48 52.10 -11.17
C LYS A 6 -3.70 51.09 -12.27
N LEU A 7 -3.15 51.33 -13.46
CA LEU A 7 -3.21 50.39 -14.59
C LEU A 7 -2.39 49.13 -14.30
N PHE A 8 -1.23 49.27 -13.67
CA PHE A 8 -0.38 48.15 -13.27
C PHE A 8 -1.04 47.29 -12.18
N LEU A 9 -1.65 47.91 -11.16
CA LEU A 9 -2.42 47.19 -10.14
C LEU A 9 -3.65 46.50 -10.71
N PHE A 10 -4.34 47.12 -11.67
CA PHE A 10 -5.50 46.51 -12.31
C PHE A 10 -5.10 45.28 -13.13
N HIS A 11 -3.97 45.33 -13.84
CA HIS A 11 -3.42 44.17 -14.55
C HIS A 11 -2.94 43.07 -13.59
N ALA A 12 -2.29 43.44 -12.48
CA ALA A 12 -1.86 42.47 -11.47
C ALA A 12 -3.07 41.75 -10.80
N LEU A 13 -4.17 42.47 -10.58
CA LEU A 13 -5.41 41.89 -10.04
C LEU A 13 -6.11 40.97 -11.05
N LEU A 14 -6.06 41.30 -12.34
CA LEU A 14 -6.60 40.48 -13.42
C LEU A 14 -5.84 39.15 -13.60
N VAL A 15 -4.52 39.15 -13.45
CA VAL A 15 -3.70 37.92 -13.54
C VAL A 15 -3.99 36.97 -12.37
N PHE A 16 -4.27 37.48 -11.16
CA PHE A 16 -4.66 36.65 -10.02
C PHE A 16 -6.07 36.06 -10.15
N ALA A 17 -6.99 36.78 -10.82
CA ALA A 17 -8.38 36.34 -11.02
C ALA A 17 -8.52 35.16 -12.00
N PHE A 18 -7.53 34.93 -12.87
CA PHE A 18 -7.48 33.82 -13.84
C PHE A 18 -6.61 32.64 -13.39
N SER A 19 -6.49 32.44 -12.08
CA SER A 19 -5.89 31.21 -11.55
C SER A 19 -6.85 30.04 -11.81
N GLU A 20 -6.67 29.31 -12.91
CA GLU A 20 -7.47 28.12 -13.17
C GLU A 20 -7.24 27.08 -12.06
N SER A 21 -8.31 26.71 -11.36
CA SER A 21 -8.27 25.60 -10.41
C SER A 21 -8.25 24.29 -11.21
N VAL A 22 -7.07 23.71 -11.39
CA VAL A 22 -6.94 22.37 -11.99
C VAL A 22 -7.49 21.35 -10.99
N ALA A 23 -8.76 20.98 -11.12
CA ALA A 23 -9.32 19.86 -10.37
C ALA A 23 -8.83 18.55 -11.02
N GLN A 24 -7.90 17.84 -10.36
CA GLN A 24 -7.46 16.54 -10.85
C GLN A 24 -8.58 15.50 -10.66
N VAL A 25 -9.08 14.96 -11.78
CA VAL A 25 -10.03 13.84 -11.76
C VAL A 25 -9.30 12.60 -11.27
N THR A 26 -9.73 12.04 -10.14
CA THR A 26 -9.22 10.76 -9.65
C THR A 26 -9.83 9.63 -10.46
N LEU A 27 -9.00 8.90 -11.21
CA LEU A 27 -9.43 7.73 -11.98
C LEU A 27 -9.42 6.46 -11.10
N PRO A 28 -10.36 5.52 -11.32
CA PRO A 28 -10.35 4.24 -10.61
C PRO A 28 -9.07 3.45 -10.86
N ARG A 29 -8.43 3.00 -9.79
CA ARG A 29 -7.28 2.10 -9.86
C ARG A 29 -7.73 0.69 -10.25
N THR A 30 -7.65 0.37 -11.54
CA THR A 30 -8.00 -0.96 -12.09
C THR A 30 -6.85 -1.46 -12.98
N PRO A 31 -6.34 -2.69 -12.83
CA PRO A 31 -6.72 -3.75 -11.88
C PRO A 31 -6.07 -3.61 -10.48
N SER A 32 -6.61 -4.36 -9.51
CA SER A 32 -6.13 -4.47 -8.12
C SER A 32 -6.35 -3.20 -7.27
N PRO A 33 -7.61 -2.86 -6.94
CA PRO A 33 -7.93 -1.67 -6.15
C PRO A 33 -7.38 -1.79 -4.73
N ALA A 34 -6.98 -0.64 -4.18
CA ALA A 34 -6.56 -0.49 -2.81
C ALA A 34 -7.77 -0.50 -1.86
N ALA A 35 -7.56 -1.02 -0.65
CA ALA A 35 -8.53 -1.05 0.42
C ALA A 35 -7.83 -0.95 1.78
N VAL A 36 -8.58 -0.51 2.79
CA VAL A 36 -8.10 -0.41 4.17
C VAL A 36 -9.12 -1.07 5.08
N ALA A 37 -8.65 -1.92 5.99
CA ALA A 37 -9.42 -2.42 7.12
C ALA A 37 -8.78 -1.89 8.39
N SER A 38 -9.57 -1.34 9.31
CA SER A 38 -9.06 -0.82 10.58
C SER A 38 -10.01 -1.13 11.71
N GLN A 39 -9.47 -1.49 12.86
CA GLN A 39 -10.24 -1.77 14.06
C GLN A 39 -9.50 -1.24 15.29
N THR A 40 -10.25 -0.57 16.17
CA THR A 40 -9.79 -0.18 17.50
C THR A 40 -10.27 -1.19 18.53
N ILE A 41 -9.34 -1.63 19.38
CA ILE A 41 -9.52 -2.57 20.48
C ILE A 41 -9.00 -1.87 21.74
N GLY A 42 -9.91 -1.41 22.60
CA GLY A 42 -9.57 -0.51 23.71
C GLY A 42 -9.03 0.82 23.20
N ILE A 43 -7.76 1.12 23.48
CA ILE A 43 -7.03 2.30 22.98
C ILE A 43 -6.05 1.99 21.84
N SER A 44 -5.97 0.71 21.45
CA SER A 44 -5.05 0.25 20.41
C SER A 44 -5.79 0.09 19.09
N THR A 45 -5.17 0.50 17.99
CA THR A 45 -5.73 0.42 16.65
C THR A 45 -4.83 -0.44 15.79
N VAL A 46 -5.44 -1.39 15.08
CA VAL A 46 -4.79 -2.21 14.06
C VAL A 46 -5.34 -1.80 12.71
N THR A 47 -4.45 -1.50 11.77
CA THR A 47 -4.83 -1.11 10.41
C THR A 47 -4.11 -1.98 9.40
N VAL A 48 -4.85 -2.51 8.43
CA VAL A 48 -4.33 -3.28 7.30
C VAL A 48 -4.61 -2.50 6.02
N ASN A 49 -3.55 -2.03 5.37
CA ASN A 49 -3.60 -1.41 4.05
C ASN A 49 -3.21 -2.47 3.03
N TYR A 50 -4.06 -2.74 2.04
CA TYR A 50 -3.83 -3.82 1.10
C TYR A 50 -4.43 -3.49 -0.27
N SER A 51 -3.91 -4.16 -1.31
CA SER A 51 -4.53 -4.18 -2.64
C SER A 51 -5.05 -5.56 -2.94
N ARG A 52 -6.14 -5.64 -3.71
CA ARG A 52 -6.88 -6.89 -3.97
C ARG A 52 -6.50 -7.48 -5.34
N PRO A 53 -5.56 -8.43 -5.45
CA PRO A 53 -5.15 -8.99 -6.74
C PRO A 53 -6.33 -9.61 -7.49
N SER A 54 -6.49 -9.23 -8.76
CA SER A 54 -7.50 -9.85 -9.63
C SER A 54 -7.02 -11.22 -10.11
N VAL A 55 -7.76 -12.28 -9.78
CA VAL A 55 -7.41 -13.67 -10.15
C VAL A 55 -7.47 -13.87 -11.67
N LYS A 56 -8.45 -13.25 -12.35
CA LYS A 56 -8.63 -13.32 -13.82
C LYS A 56 -8.66 -14.76 -14.37
N GLY A 57 -9.28 -15.69 -13.63
CA GLY A 57 -9.39 -17.10 -14.03
C GLY A 57 -8.10 -17.92 -13.92
N ARG A 58 -6.99 -17.35 -13.46
CA ARG A 58 -5.72 -18.05 -13.26
C ARG A 58 -5.75 -18.88 -11.98
N LYS A 59 -5.02 -19.99 -11.95
CA LYS A 59 -4.85 -20.78 -10.72
C LYS A 59 -4.03 -19.97 -9.72
N VAL A 60 -4.54 -19.85 -8.50
CA VAL A 60 -3.89 -19.04 -7.46
C VAL A 60 -2.72 -19.80 -6.84
N TRP A 61 -3.03 -20.91 -6.16
CA TRP A 61 -2.04 -21.66 -5.38
C TRP A 61 -1.21 -22.61 -6.25
N GLY A 62 0.11 -22.55 -6.07
CA GLY A 62 1.09 -23.30 -6.86
C GLY A 62 1.40 -22.68 -8.22
N GLU A 63 0.76 -21.57 -8.60
CA GLU A 63 1.03 -20.83 -9.84
C GLU A 63 1.22 -19.33 -9.58
N LEU A 64 0.15 -18.55 -9.44
CA LEU A 64 0.26 -17.12 -9.13
C LEU A 64 0.96 -16.86 -7.79
N VAL A 65 0.66 -17.70 -6.82
CA VAL A 65 1.33 -17.76 -5.54
C VAL A 65 2.01 -19.12 -5.46
N PRO A 66 3.33 -19.17 -5.70
CA PRO A 66 4.09 -20.40 -5.56
C PRO A 66 4.02 -20.93 -4.12
N PHE A 67 4.16 -22.24 -3.97
CA PHE A 67 4.26 -22.84 -2.65
C PHE A 67 5.69 -22.69 -2.09
N GLY A 68 5.78 -22.61 -0.76
CA GLY A 68 7.03 -22.51 -0.02
C GLY A 68 7.75 -21.19 -0.22
N TRP A 69 9.03 -21.19 0.13
CA TRP A 69 9.96 -20.12 -0.23
C TRP A 69 10.35 -20.30 -1.71
N ASN A 70 10.19 -19.25 -2.50
CA ASN A 70 10.33 -19.34 -3.95
C ASN A 70 11.22 -18.24 -4.52
N VAL A 71 11.98 -18.58 -5.55
CA VAL A 71 12.70 -17.59 -6.35
C VAL A 71 11.69 -16.99 -7.33
N GLN A 72 11.41 -15.70 -7.17
CA GLN A 72 10.51 -14.99 -8.07
C GLN A 72 11.18 -14.84 -9.44
N ALA A 73 10.39 -14.88 -10.52
CA ALA A 73 10.89 -14.70 -11.89
C ALA A 73 11.49 -13.30 -12.14
N PHE A 74 11.30 -12.38 -11.19
CA PHE A 74 11.81 -11.02 -11.17
C PHE A 74 12.57 -10.77 -9.86
N GLY A 75 13.57 -9.89 -9.88
CA GLY A 75 14.35 -9.50 -8.70
C GLY A 75 15.73 -10.15 -8.63
N ALA A 76 16.28 -10.25 -7.42
CA ALA A 76 17.69 -10.59 -7.17
C ALA A 76 18.03 -12.10 -7.26
N GLY A 77 17.09 -12.94 -7.70
CA GLY A 77 17.30 -14.40 -7.82
C GLY A 77 17.36 -15.16 -6.49
N ASN A 78 17.17 -14.47 -5.37
CA ASN A 78 17.12 -15.10 -4.05
C ASN A 78 15.74 -15.70 -3.78
N SER A 79 15.71 -16.76 -2.97
CA SER A 79 14.45 -17.31 -2.47
C SER A 79 13.80 -16.33 -1.51
N ALA A 80 12.49 -16.10 -1.66
CA ALA A 80 11.73 -15.14 -0.88
C ALA A 80 10.31 -15.67 -0.62
N PRO A 81 9.66 -15.23 0.47
CA PRO A 81 8.27 -15.54 0.71
C PRO A 81 7.38 -14.69 -0.22
N TRP A 82 6.12 -15.07 -0.36
CA TRP A 82 5.17 -14.29 -1.14
C TRP A 82 4.85 -12.98 -0.43
N ARG A 83 5.04 -11.86 -1.12
CA ARG A 83 4.55 -10.54 -0.69
C ARG A 83 3.03 -10.51 -0.92
N ALA A 84 2.26 -10.63 0.15
CA ALA A 84 0.81 -10.72 0.05
C ALA A 84 0.20 -9.43 -0.54
N GLY A 85 -0.79 -9.59 -1.41
CA GLY A 85 -1.49 -8.51 -2.09
C GLY A 85 -1.02 -8.28 -3.53
N ALA A 86 -1.08 -7.03 -3.99
CA ALA A 86 -0.69 -6.61 -5.35
C ALA A 86 -0.18 -5.17 -5.33
N ASN A 87 0.65 -4.77 -6.28
CA ASN A 87 1.22 -3.42 -6.35
C ASN A 87 2.03 -3.09 -5.08
N GLU A 88 1.53 -2.27 -4.15
CA GLU A 88 2.19 -1.99 -2.87
C GLU A 88 2.08 -3.17 -1.89
N ASN A 89 3.03 -3.29 -0.98
CA ASN A 89 2.99 -4.28 0.09
C ASN A 89 1.68 -4.16 0.88
N THR A 90 1.12 -5.29 1.28
CA THR A 90 0.12 -5.28 2.34
C THR A 90 0.84 -4.84 3.61
N VAL A 91 0.39 -3.74 4.23
CA VAL A 91 1.01 -3.18 5.43
C VAL A 91 0.06 -3.33 6.60
N ILE A 92 0.51 -4.01 7.64
CA ILE A 92 -0.15 -4.07 8.93
C ILE A 92 0.51 -3.07 9.86
N THR A 93 -0.28 -2.19 10.45
CA THR A 93 0.16 -1.18 11.42
C THR A 93 -0.50 -1.44 12.76
N PHE A 94 0.32 -1.56 13.81
CA PHE A 94 -0.11 -1.64 15.19
C PHE A 94 0.20 -0.31 15.88
N SER A 95 -0.80 0.35 16.44
CA SER A 95 -0.56 1.62 17.16
C SER A 95 0.12 1.43 18.52
N HIS A 96 0.08 0.22 19.07
CA HIS A 96 0.71 -0.19 20.33
C HIS A 96 1.33 -1.58 20.15
N ASP A 97 2.13 -2.00 21.12
CA ASP A 97 2.66 -3.36 21.16
C ASP A 97 1.53 -4.38 21.13
N ALA A 98 1.74 -5.45 20.38
CA ALA A 98 0.77 -6.50 20.11
C ALA A 98 1.38 -7.88 20.32
N LYS A 99 0.51 -8.90 20.31
CA LYS A 99 0.93 -10.29 20.13
C LYS A 99 0.32 -10.86 18.86
N VAL A 100 1.13 -11.54 18.07
CA VAL A 100 0.71 -12.26 16.85
C VAL A 100 1.19 -13.69 16.98
N GLU A 101 0.29 -14.68 16.92
CA GLU A 101 0.62 -16.10 17.15
C GLU A 101 1.43 -16.33 18.44
N GLY A 102 1.10 -15.59 19.50
CA GLY A 102 1.79 -15.65 20.79
C GLY A 102 3.13 -14.90 20.87
N GLN A 103 3.67 -14.42 19.75
CA GLN A 103 4.93 -13.67 19.68
C GLN A 103 4.72 -12.18 19.93
N ASN A 104 5.63 -11.54 20.69
CA ASN A 104 5.59 -10.11 20.93
C ASN A 104 5.97 -9.32 19.67
N VAL A 105 5.14 -8.36 19.27
CA VAL A 105 5.34 -7.48 18.12
C VAL A 105 5.25 -6.04 18.62
N PRO A 106 6.35 -5.26 18.59
CA PRO A 106 6.30 -3.86 18.98
C PRO A 106 5.34 -3.04 18.10
N ALA A 107 4.90 -1.89 18.61
CA ALA A 107 4.17 -0.91 17.83
C ALA A 107 4.96 -0.54 16.55
N GLY A 108 4.27 -0.42 15.42
CA GLY A 108 4.90 -0.10 14.15
C GLY A 108 4.15 -0.60 12.93
N SER A 109 4.76 -0.38 11.76
CA SER A 109 4.25 -0.83 10.47
C SER A 109 5.13 -1.95 9.92
N TYR A 110 4.48 -2.98 9.40
CA TYR A 110 5.11 -4.21 8.94
C TYR A 110 4.53 -4.64 7.59
N GLY A 111 5.41 -5.05 6.69
CA GLY A 111 5.04 -5.65 5.42
C GLY A 111 4.60 -7.08 5.68
N PHE A 112 3.48 -7.47 5.09
CA PHE A 112 2.87 -8.77 5.32
C PHE A 112 3.29 -9.76 4.23
N PHE A 113 4.04 -10.78 4.63
CA PHE A 113 4.51 -11.84 3.76
C PHE A 113 4.00 -13.19 4.27
N LEU A 114 3.81 -14.11 3.33
CA LEU A 114 3.33 -15.45 3.60
C LEU A 114 4.20 -16.49 2.90
N VAL A 115 4.44 -17.57 3.61
CA VAL A 115 4.84 -18.85 3.03
C VAL A 115 3.62 -19.74 3.11
N ILE A 116 3.20 -20.31 1.99
CA ILE A 116 2.08 -21.26 1.95
C ILE A 116 2.61 -22.57 1.39
N ASN A 117 2.40 -23.66 2.09
CA ASN A 117 2.80 -25.00 1.67
C ASN A 117 1.60 -25.74 1.04
N SER A 118 1.88 -26.79 0.27
CA SER A 118 0.84 -27.58 -0.41
C SER A 118 -0.05 -28.39 0.54
N ASP A 119 0.37 -28.57 1.79
CA ASP A 119 -0.36 -29.25 2.88
C ASP A 119 -1.21 -28.29 3.73
N ASN A 120 -1.37 -27.04 3.28
CA ASN A 120 -2.05 -25.95 3.99
C ASN A 120 -1.34 -25.45 5.27
N SER A 121 -0.10 -25.89 5.52
CA SER A 121 0.75 -25.23 6.52
C SER A 121 1.39 -23.96 5.93
N GLY A 122 1.99 -23.14 6.79
CA GLY A 122 2.63 -21.93 6.33
C GLY A 122 3.27 -21.11 7.44
N GLU A 123 3.81 -19.97 7.03
CA GLU A 123 4.45 -19.00 7.91
C GLU A 123 3.85 -17.62 7.66
N VAL A 124 3.60 -16.90 8.75
CA VAL A 124 3.26 -15.48 8.72
C VAL A 124 4.52 -14.68 9.04
N ILE A 125 4.89 -13.76 8.15
CA ILE A 125 6.11 -12.97 8.28
C ILE A 125 5.74 -11.49 8.31
N LEU A 126 6.18 -10.80 9.36
CA LEU A 126 6.07 -9.35 9.53
C LEU A 126 7.43 -8.69 9.29
N SER A 127 7.60 -8.09 8.11
CA SER A 127 8.87 -7.47 7.70
C SER A 127 8.92 -5.99 8.05
N LYS A 128 10.04 -5.52 8.62
CA LYS A 128 10.30 -4.07 8.78
C LYS A 128 10.50 -3.35 7.44
N SER A 129 10.77 -4.08 6.36
CA SER A 129 10.80 -3.54 5.00
C SER A 129 9.40 -3.60 4.38
N PHE A 130 8.59 -2.57 4.65
CA PHE A 130 7.17 -2.55 4.28
C PHE A 130 6.84 -1.62 3.10
N LYS A 131 7.83 -0.92 2.53
CA LYS A 131 7.64 0.04 1.44
C LYS A 131 7.85 -0.53 0.03
N SER A 132 8.03 -1.85 -0.07
CA SER A 132 8.24 -2.54 -1.36
C SER A 132 6.99 -2.52 -2.23
N TRP A 133 7.19 -2.60 -3.55
CA TRP A 133 6.14 -2.69 -4.56
C TRP A 133 6.47 -3.80 -5.57
N GLY A 134 5.46 -4.28 -6.30
CA GLY A 134 5.58 -5.25 -7.40
C GLY A 134 4.28 -5.98 -7.72
#